data_AF-A0A929NNE9-F1
#
_entry.id   AF-A0A929NNE9-F1
#
_cell.length_a   1.000
_cell.length_b   1.000
_cell.length_c   1.000
_cell.angle_alpha   90.00
_cell.angle_beta   90.00
_cell.angle_gamma   90.00
#
_symmetry.space_group_name_H-M   'P 1'
#
loop_
_entity.id
_entity.type
_entity.pdbx_description
1 polymer ?
#
loop_
_entity_poly.entity_id
_entity_poly.type
_entity_poly.pdbx_seq_one_letter_code
_entity_poly.pdbx_strand_id
1 'polypeptide(L)' 'KDDNAPAAMMERIAGKIPGARFVVIPGAGHLAHFEQPEAFRAALVTFLEQTITQGAAAS' A
#
# COMPACT_ATOMS: atom_id res chain seq x y z
N LYS A 1 4.28 -1.28 -12.79
CA LYS A 1 5.42 -1.61 -13.67
C LYS A 1 6.69 -1.14 -12.98
N ASP A 2 7.12 -1.89 -11.97
CA ASP A 2 8.33 -1.56 -11.21
C ASP A 2 9.26 -2.77 -11.27
N ASP A 3 10.45 -2.58 -11.83
CA ASP A 3 11.47 -3.62 -11.94
C ASP A 3 12.44 -3.62 -10.75
N ASN A 4 12.48 -2.54 -9.96
CA ASN A 4 13.27 -2.42 -8.73
C ASN A 4 12.55 -3.07 -7.54
N ALA A 5 11.23 -2.90 -7.46
CA ALA A 5 10.36 -3.55 -6.48
C ALA A 5 9.14 -4.19 -7.15
N PRO A 6 9.31 -5.35 -7.83
CA PRO A 6 8.21 -6.03 -8.50
C PRO A 6 7.05 -6.36 -7.56
N ALA A 7 5.82 -6.12 -8.03
CA ALA A 7 4.60 -6.28 -7.25
C ALA A 7 4.49 -7.65 -6.55
N ALA A 8 4.79 -8.75 -7.25
CA ALA A 8 4.74 -10.09 -6.69
C ALA A 8 5.74 -10.31 -5.52
N MET A 9 6.91 -9.66 -5.56
CA MET A 9 7.87 -9.70 -4.45
C MET A 9 7.33 -8.91 -3.26
N MET A 10 6.78 -7.72 -3.50
CA MET A 10 6.23 -6.86 -2.44
C MET A 10 5.01 -7.49 -1.77
N GLU A 11 4.14 -8.15 -2.53
CA GLU A 11 3.02 -8.94 -2.00
C GLU A 11 3.50 -10.06 -1.07
N ARG A 12 4.53 -10.79 -1.49
CA ARG A 12 5.15 -11.84 -0.65
C ARG A 12 5.74 -11.29 0.65
N ILE A 13 6.35 -10.11 0.61
CA ILE A 13 6.88 -9.44 1.80
C ILE A 13 5.74 -9.02 2.73
N ALA A 14 4.68 -8.40 2.19
CA ALA A 14 3.51 -7.99 2.97
C ALA A 14 2.87 -9.19 3.68
N GLY A 15 2.77 -10.34 3.02
CA GLY A 15 2.26 -11.58 3.62
C GLY A 15 3.07 -12.12 4.82
N LYS A 16 4.28 -11.60 5.07
CA LYS A 16 5.11 -11.96 6.23
C LYS A 16 4.99 -10.98 7.40
N ILE A 17 4.29 -9.85 7.23
CA ILE A 17 4.19 -8.79 8.23
C ILE A 17 2.76 -8.79 8.78
N PRO A 18 2.53 -9.19 10.05
CA PRO A 18 1.20 -9.14 10.65
C PRO A 18 0.60 -7.73 10.57
N GLY A 19 -0.64 -7.64 10.07
CA GLY A 19 -1.34 -6.37 9.92
C GLY A 19 -0.93 -5.52 8.69
N ALA A 20 0.07 -5.95 7.91
CA ALA A 20 0.40 -5.27 6.67
C ALA A 20 -0.68 -5.49 5.60
N ARG A 21 -0.77 -4.56 4.66
CA ARG A 21 -1.68 -4.60 3.52
C ARG A 21 -0.90 -4.35 2.24
N PHE A 22 -1.28 -5.03 1.17
CA PHE A 22 -0.70 -4.87 -0.15
C PHE A 22 -1.75 -4.31 -1.11
N VAL A 23 -1.37 -3.27 -1.87
CA VAL A 23 -2.23 -2.62 -2.87
C VAL A 23 -1.40 -2.34 -4.12
N VAL A 24 -1.96 -2.66 -5.28
CA VAL A 24 -1.37 -2.33 -6.59
C VAL A 24 -2.00 -1.05 -7.12
N ILE A 25 -1.17 -0.11 -7.57
CA ILE A 25 -1.60 1.06 -8.34
C ILE A 25 -1.31 0.77 -9.83
N PRO A 26 -2.33 0.51 -10.66
CA PRO A 26 -2.12 0.18 -12.06
C PRO A 26 -1.38 1.30 -12.81
N GLY A 27 -0.44 0.89 -13.66
CA GLY A 27 0.35 1.81 -14.47
C GLY A 27 1.48 2.56 -13.74
N ALA A 28 1.52 2.55 -12.39
CA ALA A 28 2.61 3.18 -11.64
C ALA A 28 3.93 2.44 -11.81
N GLY A 29 5.01 3.19 -11.96
CA GLY A 29 6.39 2.74 -11.90
C GLY A 29 6.93 2.67 -10.47
N HIS A 30 8.21 2.98 -10.31
CA HIS A 30 8.90 2.89 -9.03
C HIS A 30 8.47 3.97 -8.03
N LEU A 31 8.12 5.16 -8.52
CA LEU A 31 7.79 6.31 -7.69
C LEU A 31 6.28 6.60 -7.79
N ALA A 32 5.46 5.64 -7.34
CA ALA A 32 4.00 5.71 -7.46
C ALA A 32 3.38 7.00 -6.90
N HIS A 33 3.97 7.58 -5.85
CA HIS A 33 3.51 8.85 -5.26
C HIS A 33 3.74 10.07 -6.16
N PHE A 34 4.71 10.00 -7.07
CA PHE A 34 5.01 11.04 -8.05
C PHE A 34 4.30 10.77 -9.39
N GLU A 35 4.24 9.51 -9.81
CA GLU A 35 3.69 9.10 -11.10
C GLU A 35 2.16 9.04 -11.12
N GLN A 36 1.54 8.65 -10.00
CA GLN A 36 0.09 8.48 -9.86
C GLN A 36 -0.39 9.08 -8.52
N PRO A 37 -0.21 10.40 -8.30
CA PRO A 37 -0.38 11.03 -6.99
C PRO A 37 -1.79 10.88 -6.41
N GLU A 38 -2.84 10.95 -7.24
CA GLU A 38 -4.22 10.80 -6.78
C GLU A 38 -4.51 9.37 -6.30
N ALA A 39 -4.09 8.37 -7.08
CA ALA A 39 -4.30 6.97 -6.74
C ALA A 39 -3.49 6.58 -5.50
N PHE A 40 -2.25 7.05 -5.40
CA PHE A 40 -1.41 6.87 -4.22
C PHE A 40 -2.04 7.52 -2.98
N ARG A 41 -2.50 8.78 -3.08
CA ARG A 41 -3.15 9.48 -1.98
C ARG A 41 -4.40 8.74 -1.50
N ALA A 42 -5.25 8.27 -2.41
CA ALA A 42 -6.45 7.52 -2.05
C ALA A 42 -6.14 6.22 -1.30
N ALA A 43 -5.14 5.46 -1.77
CA ALA A 43 -4.69 4.25 -1.10
C ALA A 43 -4.12 4.54 0.31
N LEU A 44 -3.33 5.60 0.45
CA LEU A 44 -2.74 6.02 1.72
C LEU A 44 -3.81 6.44 2.74
N VAL A 45 -4.78 7.26 2.33
CA VAL A 45 -5.88 7.70 3.20
C VAL A 45 -6.69 6.51 3.69
N THR A 46 -7.08 5.61 2.78
CA THR A 46 -7.82 4.39 3.11
C THR A 46 -7.06 3.54 4.14
N PHE A 47 -5.75 3.39 3.97
CA PHE A 47 -4.91 2.66 4.91
C PHE A 47 -4.94 3.28 6.31
N LEU A 48 -4.76 4.61 6.41
CA LEU A 48 -4.73 5.33 7.68
C LEU A 48 -6.07 5.26 8.41
N GLU A 49 -7.18 5.49 7.72
CA GLU A 49 -8.53 5.41 8.29
C GLU A 49 -8.79 4.03 8.92
N GLN A 50 -8.54 2.97 8.14
CA GLN A 50 -8.71 1.60 8.61
C GLN A 50 -7.79 1.27 9.80
N THR A 51 -6.55 1.77 9.81
CA THR A 51 -5.59 1.52 10.90
C THR A 51 -6.00 2.26 12.19
N ILE A 52 -6.45 3.51 12.08
CA ILE A 52 -6.97 4.28 13.23
C ILE A 52 -8.21 3.59 13.81
N THR A 53 -9.15 3.16 12.97
CA THR A 53 -10.33 2.42 13.43
C THR A 53 -9.96 1.11 14.13
N GLN A 54 -9.00 0.35 13.59
CA GLN A 54 -8.54 -0.90 14.22
C GLN A 54 -7.84 -0.67 15.56
N GLY A 55 -7.05 0.39 15.69
CA GLY A 55 -6.41 0.76 16.96
C GLY A 55 -7.44 1.17 18.03
N ALA A 56 -8.48 1.90 17.65
CA ALA A 56 -9.56 2.31 18.54
C ALA A 56 -10.44 1.13 19.02
N ALA A 57 -10.63 0.11 18.17
CA ALA A 57 -11.40 -1.09 18.54
C ALA A 57 -10.60 -2.10 19.39
N ALA A 58 -9.27 -2.00 19.41
CA ALA A 58 -8.39 -2.85 20.20
C ALA A 58 -8.05 -2.26 21.58
N SER A 59 -8.58 -1.08 21.91
CA SER A 59 -8.41 -0.35 23.18
C SER A 59 -9.69 -0.44 24.03
#